data_AF-A0A645J4B3-F1
#
_entry.id   AF-A0A645J4B3-F1
#
_cell.length_a   1.000
_cell.length_b   1.000
_cell.length_c   1.000
_cell.angle_alpha   90.00
_cell.angle_beta   90.00
_cell.angle_gamma   90.00
#
_symmetry.space_group_name_H-M   'P 1'
#
loop_
_entity.id
_entity.type
_entity.pdbx_description
1 polymer ?
#
loop_
_entity_poly.entity_id
_entity_poly.type
_entity_poly.pdbx_seq_one_letter_code
_entity_poly.pdbx_strand_id
1 'polypeptide(L)'
;MRENEIAAEAMGINTTRYKVLAFTIGAAFAGVAGTLFSHYFYIAHPASFTFMKSFDILTMTVLGGLGSITGSITAAVILTFISAALSPYPEWRMVIYSLMLIVLMLYRPQGLFGNKELSLKVFGRLTGGKKRDVAQSK
;
A
#
# COMPACT_ATOMS: atom_id res chain seq x y z
N MET A 1 -10.31 -9.97 13.48
CA MET A 1 -11.18 -9.41 12.42
C MET A 1 -11.12 -10.21 11.13
N ARG A 2 -9.92 -10.53 10.60
CA ARG A 2 -9.77 -11.16 9.28
C ARG A 2 -10.37 -12.58 9.15
N GLU A 3 -10.56 -13.28 10.28
CA GLU A 3 -10.83 -14.72 10.29
C GLU A 3 -12.22 -15.07 10.81
N ASN A 4 -12.79 -14.28 11.73
CA ASN A 4 -14.18 -14.39 12.17
C ASN A 4 -14.67 -13.06 12.75
N GLU A 5 -15.50 -12.35 11.99
CA GLU A 5 -16.14 -11.10 12.41
C GLU A 5 -17.13 -11.34 13.56
N ILE A 6 -17.94 -12.38 13.44
CA ILE A 6 -18.95 -12.77 14.43
C ILE A 6 -18.29 -13.09 15.79
N ALA A 7 -17.12 -13.74 15.79
CA ALA A 7 -16.36 -14.01 17.02
C ALA A 7 -15.79 -12.72 17.64
N ALA A 8 -15.36 -11.76 16.83
CA ALA A 8 -14.86 -10.49 17.34
C ALA A 8 -15.98 -9.63 17.94
N GLU A 9 -17.16 -9.68 17.33
CA GLU A 9 -18.37 -9.01 17.85
C GLU A 9 -18.85 -9.67 19.15
N ALA A 10 -18.81 -11.00 19.24
CA ALA A 10 -19.12 -11.74 20.48
C ALA A 10 -18.13 -11.45 21.63
N MET A 11 -16.89 -11.08 21.31
CA MET A 11 -15.88 -10.63 22.28
C MET A 11 -16.02 -9.14 22.65
N GLY A 12 -17.10 -8.48 22.24
CA GLY A 12 -17.40 -7.08 22.56
C GLY A 12 -16.64 -6.06 21.71
N ILE A 13 -15.98 -6.48 20.63
CA ILE A 13 -15.26 -5.56 19.73
C ILE A 13 -16.20 -5.09 18.63
N ASN A 14 -16.44 -3.78 18.54
CA ASN A 14 -17.25 -3.19 17.48
C ASN A 14 -16.51 -3.22 16.12
N THR A 15 -16.73 -4.27 15.33
CA THR A 15 -16.09 -4.50 14.03
C THR A 15 -16.37 -3.37 13.04
N THR A 16 -17.61 -2.86 13.04
CA THR A 16 -18.05 -1.75 12.17
C THR A 16 -17.21 -0.49 12.37
N ARG A 17 -16.95 -0.09 13.62
CA ARG A 17 -16.10 1.09 13.92
C ARG A 17 -14.69 0.93 13.37
N TYR A 18 -14.08 -0.24 13.51
CA TYR A 18 -12.73 -0.49 12.99
C TYR A 18 -12.68 -0.53 11.46
N LYS A 19 -13.70 -1.10 10.80
CA LYS A 19 -13.81 -1.08 9.34
C LYS A 19 -13.99 0.33 8.79
N VAL A 20 -14.88 1.12 9.40
CA VAL A 20 -15.09 2.52 9.04
C VAL A 20 -13.81 3.32 9.26
N LEU A 21 -13.12 3.15 10.39
CA LEU A 21 -11.86 3.83 10.65
C LEU A 21 -10.80 3.51 9.58
N ALA A 22 -10.63 2.23 9.24
CA ALA A 22 -9.69 1.80 8.20
C ALA A 22 -10.04 2.40 6.83
N PHE A 23 -11.33 2.43 6.48
CA PHE A 23 -11.82 3.05 5.25
C PHE A 23 -11.60 4.57 5.24
N THR A 24 -11.91 5.27 6.33
CA THR A 24 -11.73 6.72 6.44
C THR A 24 -10.26 7.11 6.29
N ILE A 25 -9.34 6.37 6.91
CA ILE A 25 -7.91 6.60 6.76
C ILE A 25 -7.48 6.42 5.29
N GLY A 26 -7.91 5.32 4.65
CA GLY A 26 -7.63 5.07 3.23
C GLY A 26 -8.20 6.16 2.30
N ALA A 27 -9.44 6.58 2.53
CA ALA A 27 -10.11 7.63 1.78
C ALA A 27 -9.42 9.00 1.94
N ALA A 28 -8.91 9.31 3.15
CA ALA A 28 -8.14 10.52 3.38
C ALA A 28 -6.86 10.56 2.52
N PHE A 29 -6.09 9.47 2.49
CA PHE A 29 -4.91 9.38 1.62
C PHE A 29 -5.25 9.43 0.13
N ALA A 30 -6.33 8.76 -0.30
CA ALA A 30 -6.80 8.83 -1.68
C ALA A 30 -7.20 10.26 -2.09
N GLY A 31 -7.86 11.00 -1.19
CA GLY A 31 -8.22 12.40 -1.39
C GLY A 31 -6.99 13.30 -1.56
N VAL A 32 -6.00 13.16 -0.68
CA VAL A 32 -4.72 13.91 -0.76
C VAL A 32 -3.95 13.58 -2.04
N ALA A 33 -3.92 12.30 -2.43
CA ALA A 33 -3.29 11.88 -3.68
C ALA A 33 -3.98 12.48 -4.92
N GLY A 34 -5.33 12.50 -4.93
CA GLY A 34 -6.11 13.07 -6.02
C GLY A 34 -5.97 14.58 -6.16
N THR A 35 -5.95 15.32 -5.05
CA THR A 35 -5.71 16.78 -5.08
C THR A 35 -4.31 17.11 -5.56
N LEU A 36 -3.30 16.38 -5.10
CA LEU A 36 -1.91 16.55 -5.57
C LEU A 36 -1.77 16.23 -7.07
N PHE A 37 -2.45 15.19 -7.54
CA PHE A 37 -2.48 14.84 -8.97
C PHE A 37 -3.09 15.96 -9.80
N SER A 38 -4.26 16.49 -9.41
CA SER A 38 -4.92 17.59 -10.12
C SER A 38 -4.05 18.84 -10.15
N HIS A 39 -3.36 19.14 -9.05
CA HIS A 39 -2.43 20.27 -8.98
C HIS A 39 -1.24 20.11 -9.94
N TYR A 40 -0.67 18.90 -10.07
CA TYR A 40 0.44 18.63 -10.98
C TYR A 40 0.06 18.77 -12.47
N PHE A 41 -1.15 18.34 -12.83
CA PHE A 41 -1.64 18.40 -14.22
C PHE A 41 -2.37 19.71 -14.57
N TYR A 42 -2.49 20.65 -13.61
CA TYR A 42 -3.21 21.94 -13.68
C TYR A 42 -4.72 21.87 -14.00
N ILE A 43 -5.18 20.80 -14.63
CA ILE A 43 -6.57 20.54 -15.00
C ILE A 43 -6.88 19.07 -14.73
N ALA A 44 -7.97 18.80 -14.01
CA ALA A 44 -8.51 17.47 -13.87
C ALA A 44 -9.24 17.06 -15.16
N HIS A 45 -8.54 16.37 -16.06
CA HIS A 45 -9.14 15.87 -17.29
C HIS A 45 -9.75 14.47 -17.06
N PRO A 46 -11.04 14.25 -17.35
CA PRO A 46 -11.69 12.96 -17.09
C PRO A 46 -11.10 11.83 -17.93
N ALA A 47 -10.54 12.12 -19.11
CA ALA A 47 -9.86 11.10 -19.93
C ALA A 47 -8.51 10.63 -19.35
N SER A 48 -8.02 11.22 -18.26
CA SER A 48 -6.85 10.70 -17.53
C SER A 48 -7.22 9.59 -16.55
N PHE A 49 -8.48 9.50 -16.14
CA PHE A 49 -9.02 8.48 -15.23
C PHE A 49 -9.65 7.32 -16.01
N THR A 50 -8.85 6.68 -16.86
CA THR A 50 -9.30 5.50 -17.60
C THR A 50 -9.19 4.24 -16.76
N PHE A 51 -9.81 3.16 -17.23
CA PHE A 51 -9.62 1.81 -16.69
C PHE A 51 -8.14 1.42 -16.56
N MET A 52 -7.30 1.87 -17.49
CA MET A 52 -5.86 1.62 -17.45
C MET A 52 -5.19 2.23 -16.21
N LYS A 53 -5.70 3.38 -15.70
CA LYS A 53 -5.20 3.92 -14.42
C LYS A 53 -5.55 3.07 -13.21
N SER A 54 -6.70 2.41 -13.20
CA SER A 54 -7.03 1.46 -12.14
C SER A 54 -6.08 0.26 -12.15
N PHE A 55 -5.69 -0.22 -13.33
CA PHE A 55 -4.67 -1.27 -13.47
C PHE A 55 -3.30 -0.83 -12.99
N ASP A 56 -2.87 0.40 -13.31
CA ASP A 56 -1.60 0.94 -12.80
C ASP A 56 -1.57 0.88 -11.25
N ILE A 57 -2.65 1.32 -10.58
CA ILE A 57 -2.73 1.33 -9.11
C ILE A 57 -2.83 -0.11 -8.54
N LEU A 58 -3.61 -0.97 -9.19
CA LEU A 58 -3.79 -2.37 -8.78
C LEU A 58 -2.48 -3.15 -8.92
N THR A 59 -1.79 -3.02 -10.04
CA THR A 59 -0.49 -3.68 -10.28
C THR A 59 0.53 -3.26 -9.23
N MET A 60 0.62 -1.98 -8.87
CA MET A 60 1.49 -1.52 -7.79
C MET A 60 1.17 -2.16 -6.45
N THR A 61 -0.12 -2.26 -6.10
CA THR A 61 -0.56 -2.80 -4.80
C THR A 61 -0.41 -4.31 -4.73
N VAL A 62 -0.81 -5.04 -5.77
CA VAL A 62 -0.69 -6.50 -5.88
C VAL A 62 0.77 -6.91 -5.93
N LEU A 63 1.60 -6.12 -6.63
CA LEU A 63 3.03 -6.40 -6.71
C LEU A 63 3.73 -6.25 -5.37
N GLY A 64 3.36 -5.22 -4.59
CA GLY A 64 3.82 -5.07 -3.21
C GLY A 64 3.27 -6.12 -2.24
N GLY A 65 2.06 -6.60 -2.50
CA GLY A 65 1.30 -7.56 -1.68
C GLY A 65 0.15 -6.88 -0.93
N LEU A 66 -1.06 -7.49 -0.98
CA LEU A 66 -2.31 -6.92 -0.42
C LEU A 66 -2.30 -6.69 1.10
N GLY A 67 -1.31 -7.23 1.82
CA GLY A 67 -1.19 -7.13 3.28
C GLY A 67 0.03 -6.38 3.79
N SER A 68 0.86 -5.79 2.92
CA SER A 68 2.11 -5.12 3.33
C SER A 68 2.18 -3.70 2.79
N ILE A 69 1.99 -2.70 3.67
CA ILE A 69 2.09 -1.28 3.33
C ILE A 69 3.49 -0.96 2.79
N THR A 70 4.54 -1.46 3.46
CA THR A 70 5.93 -1.26 3.02
C THR A 70 6.19 -1.86 1.63
N GLY A 71 5.63 -3.04 1.36
CA GLY A 71 5.74 -3.69 0.06
C GLY A 71 5.04 -2.90 -1.04
N SER A 72 3.83 -2.39 -0.79
CA SER A 72 3.10 -1.56 -1.75
C SER A 72 3.82 -0.25 -2.05
N ILE A 73 4.43 0.40 -1.06
CA ILE A 73 5.19 1.64 -1.27
C ILE A 73 6.44 1.36 -2.13
N THR A 74 7.23 0.34 -1.80
CA THR A 74 8.42 -0.02 -2.59
C THR A 74 8.06 -0.42 -4.02
N ALA A 75 7.00 -1.20 -4.19
CA ALA A 75 6.46 -1.57 -5.49
C ALA A 75 6.03 -0.35 -6.32
N ALA A 76 5.30 0.58 -5.71
CA ALA A 76 4.84 1.81 -6.36
C ALA A 76 6.02 2.66 -6.84
N VAL A 77 7.06 2.82 -6.01
CA VAL A 77 8.28 3.55 -6.38
C VAL A 77 8.99 2.89 -7.56
N ILE A 78 9.27 1.58 -7.48
CA ILE A 78 9.95 0.84 -8.55
C ILE A 78 9.16 0.91 -9.86
N LEU A 79 7.85 0.66 -9.80
CA LEU A 79 7.00 0.71 -10.98
C LEU A 79 6.88 2.11 -11.57
N THR A 80 6.89 3.14 -10.75
CA THR A 80 6.87 4.52 -11.22
C THR A 80 8.17 4.84 -11.97
N PHE A 81 9.33 4.39 -11.47
CA PHE A 81 10.60 4.53 -12.20
C PHE A 81 10.59 3.77 -13.53
N ILE A 82 10.08 2.54 -13.55
CA ILE A 82 9.95 1.75 -14.79
C ILE A 82 9.02 2.46 -15.78
N SER A 83 7.87 2.94 -15.30
CA SER A 83 6.89 3.69 -16.11
C SER A 83 7.48 4.98 -16.68
N ALA A 84 8.28 5.71 -15.89
CA ALA A 84 8.95 6.92 -16.34
C ALA A 84 9.99 6.63 -17.42
N ALA A 85 10.79 5.56 -17.26
CA ALA A 85 11.74 5.11 -18.28
C ALA A 85 11.03 4.66 -19.58
N LEU A 86 9.84 4.07 -19.47
CA LEU A 86 9.01 3.63 -20.58
C LEU A 86 8.03 4.69 -21.10
N SER A 87 8.11 5.92 -20.59
CA SER A 87 7.23 7.01 -21.04
C SER A 87 7.19 7.23 -22.57
N PRO A 88 8.28 6.99 -23.35
CA PRO A 88 8.25 7.12 -24.80
C PRO A 88 7.49 6.00 -25.53
N TYR A 89 7.24 4.86 -24.88
CA TYR A 89 6.68 3.65 -25.49
C TYR A 89 5.43 3.15 -24.74
N PRO A 90 4.26 3.79 -24.95
CA PRO A 90 3.02 3.47 -24.22
C PRO A 90 2.56 2.02 -24.39
N GLU A 91 2.71 1.45 -25.59
CA GLU A 91 2.31 0.07 -25.91
C GLU A 91 3.08 -0.96 -25.07
N TRP A 92 4.39 -0.73 -24.87
CA TRP A 92 5.24 -1.61 -24.09
C TRP A 92 4.88 -1.61 -22.61
N ARG A 93 4.31 -0.50 -22.09
CA ARG A 93 3.88 -0.39 -20.70
C ARG A 93 2.81 -1.43 -20.36
N MET A 94 1.81 -1.61 -21.22
CA MET A 94 0.73 -2.57 -20.99
C MET A 94 1.23 -4.02 -21.02
N VAL A 95 2.11 -4.35 -21.97
CA VAL A 95 2.69 -5.70 -22.09
C VAL A 95 3.49 -6.02 -20.84
N ILE A 96 4.34 -5.09 -20.40
CA ILE A 96 5.22 -5.29 -19.24
C ILE A 96 4.41 -5.42 -17.95
N TYR A 97 3.38 -4.61 -17.74
CA TYR A 97 2.53 -4.73 -16.55
C TYR A 97 1.78 -6.06 -16.49
N SER A 98 1.23 -6.50 -17.62
CA SER A 98 0.51 -7.79 -17.71
C SER A 98 1.45 -8.97 -17.46
N LEU A 99 2.62 -8.96 -18.11
CA LEU A 99 3.61 -10.01 -17.96
C LEU A 99 4.16 -10.07 -16.53
N MET A 100 4.42 -8.91 -15.93
CA MET A 100 4.91 -8.83 -14.55
C MET A 100 3.86 -9.29 -13.54
N LEU A 101 2.57 -9.03 -13.75
CA LEU A 101 1.49 -9.60 -12.93
C LEU A 101 1.44 -11.13 -13.04
N ILE A 102 1.53 -11.67 -14.25
CA ILE A 102 1.53 -13.13 -14.49
C ILE A 102 2.73 -13.77 -13.81
N VAL A 103 3.93 -13.22 -14.00
CA VAL A 103 5.17 -13.68 -13.36
C VAL A 103 5.01 -13.65 -11.84
N LEU A 104 4.44 -12.59 -11.26
CA LEU A 104 4.24 -12.51 -9.83
C LEU A 104 3.24 -13.54 -9.31
N MET A 105 2.12 -13.74 -10.00
CA MET A 105 1.16 -14.80 -9.65
C MET A 105 1.81 -16.18 -9.68
N LEU A 106 2.76 -16.41 -10.60
CA LEU A 106 3.49 -17.67 -10.72
C LEU A 106 4.52 -17.85 -9.59
N TYR A 107 5.30 -16.82 -9.27
CA TYR A 107 6.42 -16.94 -8.33
C TYR A 107 6.04 -16.67 -6.88
N ARG A 108 5.10 -15.74 -6.61
CA ARG A 108 4.62 -15.41 -5.26
C ARG A 108 3.26 -14.71 -5.29
N PRO A 109 2.14 -15.45 -5.12
CA PRO A 109 0.81 -14.85 -5.03
C PRO A 109 0.61 -13.94 -3.80
N GLN A 110 1.58 -13.89 -2.88
CA GLN A 110 1.56 -13.02 -1.69
C GLN A 110 2.25 -11.65 -1.90
N GLY A 111 2.83 -11.38 -3.08
CA GLY A 111 3.56 -10.14 -3.38
C GLY A 111 5.07 -10.17 -3.03
N LEU A 112 5.80 -9.12 -3.41
CA LEU A 112 7.27 -9.01 -3.26
C LEU A 112 7.74 -9.11 -1.80
N PHE A 113 6.98 -8.56 -0.84
CA PHE A 113 7.36 -8.53 0.56
C PHE A 113 6.56 -9.48 1.47
N GLY A 114 5.43 -10.02 1.01
CA GLY A 114 4.60 -10.97 1.79
C GLY A 114 4.29 -10.51 3.23
N ASN A 115 3.93 -11.45 4.11
CA ASN A 115 3.63 -11.22 5.54
C ASN A 115 4.82 -10.73 6.39
N LYS A 116 5.97 -10.41 5.79
CA LYS A 116 7.08 -9.77 6.50
C LYS A 116 6.91 -8.27 6.34
N GLU A 117 6.03 -7.70 7.16
CA GLU A 117 6.15 -6.29 7.48
C GLU A 117 7.60 -6.06 7.91
N LEU A 118 8.31 -5.10 7.29
CA LEU A 118 9.46 -4.46 7.91
C LEU A 118 8.90 -3.75 9.14
N SER A 119 8.72 -4.55 10.20
CA SER A 119 8.06 -4.15 11.42
C SER A 119 8.74 -2.88 11.91
N LEU A 120 7.90 -1.92 12.29
CA LEU A 120 8.19 -0.73 13.09
C LEU A 120 9.19 -0.95 14.25
N LYS A 121 9.56 -2.20 14.56
CA LYS A 121 10.74 -2.58 15.37
C LYS A 121 12.08 -1.98 14.91
N VAL A 122 12.30 -1.68 13.63
CA VAL A 122 13.54 -0.98 13.19
C VAL A 122 13.47 0.52 13.51
N PHE A 123 12.30 1.14 13.33
CA PHE A 123 12.11 2.57 13.60
C PHE A 123 12.02 2.88 15.10
N GLY A 124 11.46 1.98 15.91
CA GLY A 124 11.46 2.06 17.38
C GLY A 124 12.84 1.89 18.02
N ARG A 125 13.82 1.31 17.30
CA ARG A 125 15.23 1.24 17.76
C ARG A 125 16.00 2.54 17.52
N LEU A 126 15.60 3.39 16.57
CA LEU A 126 16.21 4.72 16.38
C LEU A 126 15.60 5.80 17.27
N THR A 127 14.37 5.61 17.76
CA THR A 127 13.65 6.58 18.61
C THR A 127 13.56 6.19 20.09
N GLY A 128 14.10 5.02 20.47
CA GLY A 128 14.14 4.51 21.85
C GLY A 128 15.29 5.05 22.70
N GLY A 129 15.39 6.38 22.85
CA GLY A 129 16.33 7.03 23.75
C GLY A 129 15.92 6.94 25.22
N LYS A 130 16.42 5.92 25.91
CA LYS A 130 16.81 5.91 27.35
C LYS A 130 15.74 6.30 28.39
N LYS A 131 15.01 5.32 28.92
CA LYS A 131 14.64 5.30 30.35
C LYS A 131 15.52 4.28 31.06
N ARG A 132 16.45 4.77 31.88
CA ARG A 132 17.20 3.96 32.84
C ARG A 132 16.28 3.65 34.00
N ASP A 133 15.99 2.37 34.18
CA ASP A 133 15.54 1.81 35.44
C ASP A 133 16.61 2.05 36.50
N VAL A 134 16.25 2.75 37.58
CA VAL A 134 16.75 2.44 38.92
C VAL A 134 15.57 2.61 39.87
N ALA A 135 14.70 1.59 39.89
CA ALA A 135 14.01 1.23 41.11
C ALA A 135 15.05 0.52 41.99
N GLN A 136 15.71 1.26 42.87
CA GLN A 136 16.27 0.67 44.08
C GLN A 136 15.23 0.82 45.18
N SER A 137 14.48 -0.26 45.35
CA SER A 137 13.80 -0.58 46.59
C SER A 137 14.88 -0.90 47.64
N LYS A 138 15.03 0.00 48.60
CA LYS A 138 15.07 -0.32 50.02
C LYS A 138 14.59 0.89 50.82
#